data_AF-A0A1Q8BHB2-F1
#
_entry.id   AF-A0A1Q8BHB2-F1
#
_cell.length_a   1.000
_cell.length_b   1.000
_cell.length_c   1.000
_cell.angle_alpha   90.00
_cell.angle_beta   90.00
_cell.angle_gamma   90.00
#
_symmetry.space_group_name_H-M   'P 1'
#
loop_
_entity.id
_entity.type
_entity.pdbx_description
1 polymer ?
#
loop_
_entity_poly.entity_id
_entity_poly.type
_entity_poly.pdbx_seq_one_letter_code
_entity_poly.pdbx_strand_id
1 'polypeptide(L)'
;MVKHHQDPAVKWKTFSDLEQKLLETIEDEGSIRTDRLRKKLRLEAKENNSKFHRSLSNLESYAMIVGVEDPHPERHLHANVWQTWNTRVGEGMGRSGLSYNEALAKLLEKTIEACVLAREDQIRKWFQWSDDTEKAERDLLKSERIMKAGPFLLTSRILRS
;
A
#
# COMPACT_ATOMS: atom_id res chain seq x y z
N MET A 1 -0.54 13.65 -2.85
CA MET A 1 0.55 13.40 -3.82
C MET A 1 1.54 12.47 -3.13
N VAL A 2 1.58 11.20 -3.53
CA VAL A 2 2.45 10.17 -2.93
C VAL A 2 3.89 10.43 -3.38
N LYS A 3 4.84 10.52 -2.44
CA LYS A 3 6.26 10.70 -2.73
C LYS A 3 6.92 9.32 -2.79
N HIS A 4 7.29 8.87 -3.99
CA HIS A 4 8.02 7.61 -4.17
C HIS A 4 9.52 7.82 -3.94
N HIS A 5 10.08 7.17 -2.91
CA HIS A 5 11.54 7.06 -2.74
C HIS A 5 11.96 5.59 -2.88
N GLN A 6 12.78 5.29 -3.90
CA GLN A 6 13.14 3.94 -4.32
C GLN A 6 14.34 3.32 -3.56
N ASP A 7 15.02 4.06 -2.67
CA ASP A 7 16.27 3.58 -2.08
C ASP A 7 16.17 3.40 -0.54
N PRO A 8 16.35 2.17 -0.01
CA PRO A 8 16.44 1.92 1.42
C PRO A 8 17.51 2.77 2.13
N ALA A 9 18.63 3.10 1.50
CA ALA A 9 19.65 3.97 2.09
C ALA A 9 19.18 5.43 2.22
N VAL A 10 18.20 5.84 1.42
CA VAL A 10 17.53 7.14 1.50
C VAL A 10 16.39 7.12 2.53
N LYS A 11 15.75 5.96 2.77
CA LYS A 11 14.70 5.81 3.82
C LYS A 11 15.21 6.27 5.18
N TRP A 12 16.40 5.81 5.60
CA TRP A 12 16.99 6.16 6.91
C TRP A 12 17.52 7.60 7.01
N LYS A 13 17.77 8.28 5.89
CA LYS A 13 18.14 9.71 5.90
C LYS A 13 16.93 10.65 5.87
N THR A 14 15.77 10.15 5.47
CA THR A 14 14.54 10.97 5.29
C THR A 14 13.68 11.01 6.55
N PHE A 15 13.70 9.95 7.34
CA PHE A 15 12.85 9.82 8.52
C PHE A 15 13.57 10.24 9.80
N SER A 16 12.85 10.95 10.67
CA SER A 16 13.32 11.24 12.03
C SER A 16 13.48 9.96 12.86
N ASP A 17 14.27 10.02 13.94
CA ASP A 17 14.49 8.89 14.85
C ASP A 17 13.18 8.27 15.37
N LEU A 18 12.15 9.09 15.56
CA LEU A 18 10.84 8.61 16.00
C LEU A 18 10.12 7.84 14.90
N GLU A 19 10.16 8.34 13.66
CA GLU A 19 9.55 7.68 12.50
C GLU A 19 10.26 6.35 12.19
N GLN A 20 11.58 6.30 12.34
CA GLN A 20 12.35 5.06 12.22
C GLN A 20 11.94 4.04 13.28
N LYS A 21 11.91 4.43 14.56
CA LYS A 21 11.47 3.55 15.66
C LYS A 21 10.03 3.07 15.49
N LEU A 22 9.14 3.93 14.99
CA LEU A 22 7.76 3.55 14.68
C LEU A 22 7.72 2.47 13.60
N LEU A 23 8.44 2.69 12.50
CA LEU A 23 8.50 1.75 11.39
C LEU A 23 9.08 0.39 11.83
N GLU A 24 10.23 0.39 12.51
CA GLU A 24 10.86 -0.81 13.07
C GLU A 24 9.90 -1.59 13.97
N THR A 25 9.23 -0.88 14.89
CA THR A 25 8.30 -1.54 15.83
C THR A 25 7.09 -2.15 15.13
N ILE A 26 6.57 -1.51 14.07
CA ILE A 26 5.47 -2.03 13.27
C ILE A 26 5.94 -3.22 12.41
N GLU A 27 7.15 -3.19 11.88
CA GLU A 27 7.76 -4.29 11.14
C GLU A 27 7.94 -5.53 12.05
N ASP A 28 8.50 -5.35 13.24
CA ASP A 28 8.74 -6.43 14.21
C ASP A 28 7.44 -7.10 14.70
N GLU A 29 6.38 -6.32 14.91
CA GLU A 29 5.08 -6.83 15.36
C GLU A 29 4.23 -7.38 14.21
N GLY A 30 4.56 -7.03 12.98
CA GLY A 30 3.77 -7.28 11.79
C GLY A 30 2.50 -6.41 11.72
N SER A 31 1.67 -6.44 12.77
CA SER A 31 0.42 -5.71 12.89
C SER A 31 0.15 -5.30 14.34
N ILE A 32 -0.05 -4.00 14.60
CA ILE A 32 -0.18 -3.47 15.96
C ILE A 32 -1.18 -2.31 16.06
N ARG A 33 -2.04 -2.36 17.08
CA ARG A 33 -3.03 -1.31 17.37
C ARG A 33 -2.38 -0.05 17.93
N THR A 34 -2.93 1.13 17.63
CA THR A 34 -2.38 2.45 18.02
C THR A 34 -1.99 2.56 19.49
N ASP A 35 -2.85 2.15 20.41
CA ASP A 35 -2.63 2.18 21.86
C ASP A 35 -1.48 1.27 22.29
N ARG A 36 -1.43 0.04 21.76
CA ARG A 36 -0.34 -0.91 22.02
C ARG A 36 0.98 -0.39 21.48
N LEU A 37 0.97 0.20 20.29
CA LEU A 37 2.15 0.83 19.68
C LEU A 37 2.68 1.97 20.55
N ARG A 38 1.79 2.86 21.05
CA ARG A 38 2.17 3.94 21.97
C ARG A 38 2.77 3.41 23.26
N LYS A 39 2.17 2.38 23.86
CA LYS A 39 2.66 1.75 25.08
C LYS A 39 4.04 1.13 24.87
N LYS A 40 4.23 0.40 23.77
CA LYS A 40 5.50 -0.26 23.44
C LYS A 40 6.65 0.74 23.23
N LEU A 41 6.35 1.87 22.60
CA LEU A 41 7.30 2.97 22.40
C LEU A 41 7.44 3.93 23.60
N ARG A 42 6.70 3.70 24.68
CA ARG A 42 6.65 4.57 25.88
C ARG A 42 6.25 6.03 25.54
N LEU A 43 5.28 6.19 24.63
CA LEU A 43 4.77 7.49 24.13
C LEU A 43 3.35 7.81 24.66
N GLU A 44 3.04 7.39 25.88
CA GLU A 44 1.72 7.54 26.49
C GLU A 44 1.46 8.98 26.98
N ALA A 45 2.52 9.74 27.30
CA ALA A 45 2.43 11.12 27.75
C ALA A 45 1.72 12.05 26.73
N LYS A 46 0.96 13.02 27.23
CA LYS A 46 0.14 13.94 26.42
C LYS A 46 0.99 14.78 25.45
N GLU A 47 2.19 15.19 25.86
CA GLU A 47 3.12 15.93 25.00
C GLU A 47 3.53 15.17 23.73
N ASN A 48 3.54 13.83 23.78
CA ASN A 48 3.95 13.00 22.65
C ASN A 48 2.82 12.78 21.65
N ASN A 49 1.57 13.08 22.02
CA ASN A 49 0.40 12.75 21.21
C ASN A 49 0.45 13.37 19.81
N SER A 50 0.69 14.68 19.74
CA SER A 50 0.76 15.40 18.45
C SER A 50 1.91 14.88 17.59
N LYS A 51 3.09 14.69 18.19
CA LYS A 51 4.29 14.22 17.50
C LYS A 51 4.10 12.80 16.96
N PHE A 52 3.54 11.90 17.77
CA PHE A 52 3.24 10.52 17.42
C PHE A 52 2.30 10.43 16.22
N HIS A 53 1.15 11.13 16.26
CA HIS A 53 0.19 11.09 15.16
C HIS A 53 0.73 11.74 13.88
N ARG A 54 1.55 12.81 14.00
CA ARG A 54 2.23 13.41 12.86
C ARG A 54 3.20 12.43 12.20
N SER A 55 4.01 11.72 13.00
CA SER A 55 4.95 10.73 12.48
C SER A 55 4.25 9.55 11.79
N LEU A 56 3.13 9.06 12.34
CA LEU A 56 2.31 8.05 11.66
C LEU A 56 1.77 8.56 10.32
N SER A 57 1.20 9.76 10.30
CA SER A 57 0.66 10.37 9.08
C SER A 57 1.74 10.61 8.01
N ASN A 58 2.97 10.97 8.43
CA ASN A 58 4.11 11.08 7.54
C ASN A 58 4.46 9.72 6.92
N LEU A 59 4.65 8.69 7.74
CA LEU A 59 4.97 7.33 7.26
C LEU A 59 3.90 6.79 6.30
N GLU A 60 2.63 7.04 6.60
CA GLU A 60 1.51 6.69 5.73
C GLU A 60 1.52 7.47 4.41
N SER A 61 1.84 8.77 4.44
CA SER A 61 1.99 9.61 3.23
C SER A 61 3.12 9.15 2.31
N TYR A 62 4.16 8.53 2.86
CA TYR A 62 5.23 7.87 2.12
C TYR A 62 4.92 6.40 1.76
N ALA A 63 3.70 5.93 2.02
CA ALA A 63 3.28 4.55 1.80
C ALA A 63 4.22 3.52 2.45
N MET A 64 4.78 3.82 3.62
CA MET A 64 5.60 2.89 4.40
C MET A 64 4.73 1.96 5.25
N ILE A 65 3.67 2.53 5.81
CA ILE A 65 2.68 1.84 6.63
C ILE A 65 1.28 2.14 6.12
N VAL A 66 0.31 1.41 6.66
CA VAL A 66 -1.10 1.66 6.41
C VAL A 66 -1.91 1.37 7.67
N GLY A 67 -2.80 2.30 8.00
CA GLY A 67 -3.78 2.12 9.07
C GLY A 67 -5.07 1.51 8.55
N VAL A 68 -5.63 0.56 9.28
CA VAL A 68 -7.04 0.15 9.13
C VAL A 68 -7.76 0.37 10.44
N GLU A 69 -9.01 0.79 10.38
CA GLU A 69 -9.84 0.85 11.58
C GLU A 69 -9.93 -0.56 12.19
N ASP A 70 -9.76 -0.65 13.51
CA ASP A 70 -9.87 -1.90 14.26
C ASP A 70 -11.29 -2.48 14.07
N PRO A 71 -11.43 -3.68 13.49
CA PRO A 71 -12.74 -4.32 13.31
C PRO A 71 -13.41 -4.71 14.63
N HIS A 72 -12.65 -4.78 15.73
CA HIS A 72 -13.16 -5.11 17.06
C HIS A 72 -12.75 -4.03 18.07
N PRO A 73 -13.29 -2.80 17.93
CA PRO A 73 -12.89 -1.70 18.79
C PRO A 73 -13.24 -2.02 20.25
N GLU A 74 -12.27 -1.84 21.15
CA GLU A 74 -12.57 -1.79 22.57
C GLU A 74 -13.46 -0.56 22.83
N ARG A 75 -14.46 -0.70 23.71
CA ARG A 75 -15.56 0.26 23.91
C ARG A 75 -15.08 1.72 23.85
N HIS A 76 -15.61 2.47 22.88
CA HIS A 76 -15.40 3.89 22.63
C HIS A 76 -14.01 4.32 22.10
N LEU A 77 -13.17 3.40 21.63
CA LEU A 77 -11.88 3.71 20.99
C LEU A 77 -11.89 3.28 19.53
N HIS A 78 -12.08 4.23 18.63
CA HIS A 78 -11.75 4.07 17.20
C HIS A 78 -10.23 4.10 17.07
N ALA A 79 -9.59 2.94 17.22
CA ALA A 79 -8.15 2.79 17.07
C ALA A 79 -7.84 2.19 15.70
N ASN A 80 -6.74 2.63 15.10
CA ASN A 80 -6.21 1.98 13.92
C ASN A 80 -5.31 0.81 14.32
N VAL A 81 -5.34 -0.24 13.51
CA VAL A 81 -4.32 -1.28 13.44
C VAL A 81 -3.35 -0.91 12.33
N TRP A 82 -2.09 -0.74 12.69
CA TRP A 82 -1.00 -0.35 11.80
C TRP A 82 -0.20 -1.56 11.39
N GLN A 83 0.15 -1.60 10.12
CA GLN A 83 0.97 -2.65 9.51
C GLN A 83 1.79 -2.04 8.39
N THR A 84 2.91 -2.67 8.04
CA THR A 84 3.61 -2.31 6.80
C THR A 84 2.85 -2.83 5.59
N TRP A 85 3.09 -2.22 4.43
CA TRP A 85 2.54 -2.74 3.18
C TRP A 85 3.04 -4.16 2.86
N ASN A 86 4.27 -4.50 3.27
CA ASN A 86 4.80 -5.86 3.13
C ASN A 86 3.95 -6.86 3.92
N THR A 87 3.60 -6.54 5.16
CA THR A 87 2.74 -7.41 5.98
C THR A 87 1.33 -7.48 5.42
N ARG A 88 0.74 -6.33 5.04
CA ARG A 88 -0.66 -6.27 4.59
C ARG A 88 -0.93 -7.06 3.32
N VAL A 89 -0.01 -7.00 2.37
CA VAL A 89 -0.18 -7.64 1.06
C VAL A 89 0.16 -9.15 1.14
N GLY A 90 0.68 -9.61 2.28
CA GLY A 90 1.05 -10.99 2.54
C GLY A 90 2.31 -11.42 1.79
N GLU A 91 2.93 -12.50 2.27
CA GLU A 91 4.04 -13.20 1.60
C GLU A 91 3.69 -13.74 0.20
N GLY A 92 2.44 -13.58 -0.26
CA GLY A 92 1.95 -13.95 -1.60
C GLY A 92 2.44 -13.03 -2.73
N MET A 93 3.06 -11.89 -2.42
CA MET A 93 4.07 -11.31 -3.30
C MET A 93 5.41 -11.88 -2.88
N GLY A 94 5.66 -13.12 -3.28
CA GLY A 94 6.95 -13.75 -3.08
C GLY A 94 8.05 -12.76 -3.45
N ARG A 95 9.08 -12.68 -2.62
CA ARG A 95 10.35 -11.99 -2.91
C ARG A 95 11.09 -12.61 -4.11
N SER A 96 10.41 -13.30 -5.02
CA SER A 96 10.82 -13.33 -6.41
C SER A 96 10.79 -11.88 -6.86
N GLY A 97 11.98 -11.27 -7.00
CA GLY A 97 12.16 -9.91 -7.48
C GLY A 97 11.44 -9.76 -8.80
N LEU A 98 10.17 -9.39 -8.75
CA LEU A 98 9.41 -9.01 -9.92
C LEU A 98 10.20 -7.88 -10.53
N SER A 99 10.59 -8.06 -11.79
CA SER A 99 11.10 -6.94 -12.56
C SER A 99 10.08 -5.80 -12.45
N TYR A 100 10.56 -4.56 -12.55
CA TYR A 100 9.70 -3.38 -12.46
C TYR A 100 8.44 -3.51 -13.34
N ASN A 101 8.59 -4.09 -14.53
CA ASN A 101 7.50 -4.36 -15.46
C ASN A 101 6.47 -5.36 -14.93
N GLU A 102 6.91 -6.43 -14.27
CA GLU A 102 5.99 -7.43 -13.69
C GLU A 102 5.24 -6.88 -12.47
N ALA A 103 5.91 -6.07 -11.64
CA ALA A 103 5.25 -5.39 -10.53
C ALA A 103 4.22 -4.37 -11.02
N LEU A 104 4.56 -3.60 -12.06
CA LEU A 104 3.67 -2.65 -12.71
C LEU A 104 2.46 -3.35 -13.35
N ALA A 105 2.69 -4.46 -14.05
CA ALA A 105 1.62 -5.28 -14.61
C ALA A 105 0.68 -5.82 -13.52
N LYS A 106 1.24 -6.31 -12.40
CA LYS A 106 0.43 -6.84 -11.29
C LYS A 106 -0.39 -5.74 -10.60
N LEU A 107 0.18 -4.55 -10.42
CA LEU A 107 -0.54 -3.40 -9.89
C LEU A 107 -1.70 -2.99 -10.81
N LEU A 108 -1.44 -2.90 -12.12
CA LEU A 108 -2.44 -2.57 -13.13
C LEU A 108 -3.58 -3.60 -13.13
N GLU A 109 -3.24 -4.89 -13.16
CA GLU A 109 -4.21 -5.99 -13.09
C GLU A 109 -5.07 -5.92 -11.82
N LYS A 110 -4.48 -5.71 -10.64
CA LYS A 110 -5.23 -5.58 -9.38
C LYS A 110 -6.10 -4.33 -9.31
N THR A 111 -5.67 -3.25 -9.94
CA THR A 111 -6.47 -2.01 -10.04
C THR A 111 -7.70 -2.24 -10.92
N ILE A 112 -7.53 -2.94 -12.05
CA ILE A 112 -8.64 -3.36 -12.91
C ILE A 112 -9.54 -4.36 -12.17
N GLU A 113 -8.99 -5.31 -11.41
CA GLU A 113 -9.77 -6.29 -10.62
C GLU A 113 -10.65 -5.61 -9.56
N ALA A 114 -10.14 -4.59 -8.88
CA ALA A 114 -10.88 -3.83 -7.88
C ALA A 114 -12.02 -3.00 -8.50
N CYS A 115 -12.00 -2.76 -9.81
CA CYS A 115 -13.01 -2.02 -10.53
C CYS A 115 -13.90 -2.98 -11.34
N VAL A 116 -15.10 -3.28 -10.84
CA VAL A 116 -16.09 -4.19 -11.46
C VAL A 116 -16.25 -3.98 -12.98
N LEU A 117 -16.16 -2.72 -13.44
CA LEU A 117 -16.02 -2.32 -14.85
C LEU A 117 -15.08 -1.11 -14.93
N ALA A 118 -13.84 -1.30 -15.37
CA ALA A 118 -12.90 -0.21 -15.52
C ALA A 118 -12.93 0.34 -16.96
N ARG A 119 -13.33 1.60 -17.15
CA ARG A 119 -13.20 2.25 -18.46
C ARG A 119 -11.74 2.56 -18.75
N GLU A 120 -11.26 2.17 -19.92
CA GLU A 120 -9.87 2.36 -20.37
C GLU A 120 -9.42 3.82 -20.28
N ASP A 121 -10.29 4.76 -20.69
CA ASP A 121 -10.00 6.19 -20.64
C ASP A 121 -9.94 6.77 -19.21
N GLN A 122 -10.53 6.08 -18.24
CA GLN A 122 -10.52 6.49 -16.84
C GLN A 122 -9.31 5.92 -16.10
N ILE A 123 -8.88 4.70 -16.43
CA ILE A 123 -7.65 4.10 -15.87
C ILE A 123 -6.44 5.00 -16.16
N ARG A 124 -6.40 5.61 -17.36
CA ARG A 124 -5.38 6.60 -17.75
C ARG A 124 -5.30 7.83 -16.86
N LYS A 125 -6.34 8.11 -16.07
CA LYS A 125 -6.41 9.28 -15.17
C LYS A 125 -6.07 8.92 -13.73
N TRP A 126 -6.03 7.64 -13.37
CA TRP A 126 -5.79 7.21 -11.99
C TRP A 126 -4.31 7.29 -11.59
N PHE A 127 -3.41 7.23 -12.56
CA PHE A 127 -1.97 7.39 -12.39
C PHE A 127 -1.35 7.89 -13.68
N GLN A 128 -0.12 8.41 -13.60
CA GLN A 128 0.62 8.84 -14.78
C GLN A 128 1.02 7.62 -15.61
N TRP A 129 0.62 7.60 -16.88
CA TRP A 129 1.00 6.54 -17.81
C TRP A 129 2.35 6.85 -18.42
N SER A 130 3.28 5.90 -18.30
CA SER A 130 4.54 5.86 -19.01
C SER A 130 4.50 4.80 -20.11
N ASP A 131 5.51 4.81 -20.99
CA ASP A 131 5.67 3.77 -22.01
C ASP A 131 5.72 2.36 -21.39
N ASP A 132 6.27 2.24 -20.17
CA ASP A 132 6.31 0.98 -19.41
C ASP A 132 4.91 0.53 -18.97
N THR A 133 4.05 1.46 -18.55
CA THR A 133 2.65 1.17 -18.19
C THR A 133 1.86 0.71 -19.41
N GLU A 134 2.05 1.36 -20.56
CA GLU A 134 1.40 0.94 -21.81
C GLU A 134 1.89 -0.43 -22.27
N LYS A 135 3.18 -0.71 -22.09
CA LYS A 135 3.74 -2.03 -22.38
C LYS A 135 3.15 -3.10 -21.48
N ALA A 136 3.05 -2.82 -20.17
CA ALA A 136 2.44 -3.73 -19.20
C ALA A 136 0.97 -4.03 -19.54
N GLU A 137 0.18 -3.02 -19.94
CA GLU A 137 -1.20 -3.22 -20.41
C GLU A 137 -1.26 -4.17 -21.61
N ARG A 138 -0.43 -3.92 -22.63
CA ARG A 138 -0.37 -4.78 -23.83
C ARG A 138 0.04 -6.22 -23.49
N ASP A 139 0.99 -6.39 -22.58
CA ASP A 139 1.45 -7.72 -22.16
C ASP A 139 0.36 -8.46 -21.37
N LEU A 140 -0.41 -7.76 -20.52
CA LEU A 140 -1.56 -8.33 -19.83
C LEU A 140 -2.69 -8.75 -20.78
N LEU A 141 -2.96 -7.96 -21.82
CA LEU A 141 -3.93 -8.30 -22.88
C LEU A 141 -3.48 -9.55 -23.66
N LYS A 142 -2.20 -9.64 -24.03
CA LYS A 142 -1.64 -10.81 -24.72
C LYS A 142 -1.69 -12.08 -23.88
N SER A 143 -1.50 -11.94 -22.57
CA SER A 143 -1.55 -13.05 -21.61
C SER A 143 -2.96 -13.44 -21.17
N GLU A 144 -4.00 -12.79 -21.71
CA GLU A 144 -5.42 -13.00 -21.37
C GLU A 144 -5.75 -12.83 -19.87
N ARG A 145 -4.89 -12.14 -19.13
CA ARG A 145 -5.12 -11.80 -17.71
C ARG A 145 -6.12 -10.67 -17.57
N ILE A 146 -6.14 -9.77 -18.56
CA ILE A 146 -7.18 -8.77 -18.77
C ILE A 146 -7.71 -8.89 -20.20
N MET A 147 -8.97 -8.50 -20.40
CA MET A 147 -9.63 -8.51 -21.70
C MET A 147 -10.34 -7.18 -21.96
N LYS A 148 -10.54 -6.87 -23.24
CA LYS A 148 -11.23 -5.65 -23.68
C LYS A 148 -12.66 -5.96 -24.10
N ALA A 149 -13.63 -5.29 -23.47
CA ALA A 149 -15.04 -5.34 -23.80
C ALA A 149 -15.53 -3.93 -24.16
N GLY A 150 -15.36 -3.55 -25.44
CA GLY A 150 -15.62 -2.18 -25.89
C GLY A 150 -14.69 -1.17 -25.20
N PRO A 151 -15.22 -0.12 -24.52
CA PRO A 151 -14.40 0.84 -23.79
C PRO A 151 -13.95 0.36 -22.40
N PHE A 152 -14.27 -0.88 -22.02
CA PHE A 152 -13.98 -1.43 -20.70
C PHE A 152 -12.86 -2.46 -20.74
N LEU A 153 -12.06 -2.48 -19.67
CA LEU A 153 -11.10 -3.52 -19.34
C LEU A 153 -11.64 -4.36 -18.18
N LEU A 154 -11.55 -5.67 -18.32
CA LEU A 154 -12.04 -6.67 -17.38
C LEU A 154 -10.91 -7.64 -17.04
N THR A 155 -10.88 -8.16 -15.81
CA THR A 155 -9.99 -9.27 -15.48
C THR A 155 -10.65 -10.60 -15.85
N SER A 156 -9.86 -11.57 -16.32
CA SER A 156 -10.39 -12.86 -16.74
C SER A 156 -10.91 -13.75 -15.59
N ARG A 157 -10.70 -13.34 -14.33
CA ARG A 157 -11.28 -14.01 -13.15
C ARG A 157 -12.79 -13.80 -13.01
N ILE A 158 -13.30 -12.60 -13.33
CA ILE A 158 -14.72 -12.24 -13.14
C ILE A 158 -15.65 -13.04 -14.07
N LEU A 159 -15.12 -13.64 -15.14
CA LEU A 159 -15.89 -14.44 -16.10
C LEU A 159 -15.84 -15.96 -15.82
N ARG A 160 -15.00 -16.42 -14.89
CA ARG A 160 -14.89 -17.85 -14.52
C ARG A 160 -15.72 -18.23 -13.29
N SER A 161 -16.52 -17.29 -12.77
CA SER A 161 -17.47 -17.49 -11.67
C SER A 161 -18.90 -17.63 -12.18
#